data_AF-A0A7R9DJB8-F1
#
_entry.id   AF-A0A7R9DJB8-F1
#
_cell.length_a   1.000
_cell.length_b   1.000
_cell.length_c   1.000
_cell.angle_alpha   90.00
_cell.angle_beta   90.00
_cell.angle_gamma   90.00
#
_symmetry.space_group_name_H-M   'P 1'
#
loop_
_entity.id
_entity.type
_entity.pdbx_description
1 polymer ?
#
loop_
_entity_poly.entity_id
_entity_poly.type
_entity_poly.pdbx_seq_one_letter_code
_entity_poly.pdbx_strand_id
1 'polypeptide(L)'
;MAKRQSSSRCLLAGSMLRDTANESRQLGIKTMFCERVNGKFELRRGFKIKKGEKILLIEDVITTGKSSLEAVKCAEGEGGKVIAEASLIKRNSETKLPFPVISLIELNIQNYSEEELPSELKQLPITKPGSREYLTK
;
A
#
# COMPACT_ATOMS: atom_id res chain seq x y z
N MET A 1 2.64 -15.75 -21.65
CA MET A 1 2.68 -14.27 -21.68
C MET A 1 2.70 -13.74 -20.26
N ALA A 2 3.79 -13.09 -19.84
CA ALA A 2 3.99 -12.63 -18.47
C ALA A 2 3.05 -11.44 -18.17
N LYS A 3 2.06 -11.65 -17.31
CA LYS A 3 1.17 -10.59 -16.82
C LYS A 3 2.00 -9.63 -15.96
N ARG A 4 2.25 -8.42 -16.47
CA ARG A 4 2.92 -7.35 -15.73
C ARG A 4 1.95 -6.85 -14.64
N GLN A 5 2.03 -7.44 -13.45
CA GLN A 5 1.27 -6.99 -12.28
C GLN A 5 1.75 -5.59 -11.88
N SER A 6 0.83 -4.64 -11.72
CA SER A 6 1.16 -3.26 -11.31
C SER A 6 1.96 -3.29 -10.02
N SER A 7 3.12 -2.64 -10.00
CA SER A 7 3.96 -2.47 -8.83
C SER A 7 3.25 -1.58 -7.80
N SER A 8 2.34 -2.15 -6.99
CA SER A 8 2.05 -1.55 -5.69
C SER A 8 3.34 -1.70 -4.90
N ARG A 9 4.18 -0.67 -4.86
CA ARG A 9 5.38 -0.66 -4.03
C ARG A 9 4.93 -0.22 -2.65
N CYS A 10 4.91 -1.14 -1.71
CA CYS A 10 4.78 -0.78 -0.30
C CYS A 10 6.20 -0.62 0.23
N LEU A 11 6.53 0.57 0.71
CA LEU A 11 7.86 0.88 1.21
C LEU A 11 7.94 0.47 2.68
N LEU A 12 9.02 -0.20 3.06
CA LEU A 12 9.32 -0.59 4.43
C LEU A 12 10.55 0.20 4.89
N ALA A 13 10.39 1.03 5.91
CA ALA A 13 11.50 1.69 6.58
C ALA A 13 11.91 0.89 7.82
N GLY A 14 13.13 0.36 7.82
CA GLY A 14 13.69 -0.48 8.89
C GLY A 14 14.48 0.30 9.94
N SER A 15 15.26 -0.39 10.76
CA SER A 15 16.21 0.26 11.67
C SER A 15 17.46 0.78 10.92
N MET A 16 18.14 1.77 11.50
CA MET A 16 19.22 2.56 10.90
C MET A 16 20.38 1.69 10.34
N LEU A 17 20.31 1.39 9.04
CA LEU A 17 21.39 0.82 8.22
C LEU A 17 21.30 1.50 6.85
N ARG A 18 22.39 2.11 6.40
CA ARG A 18 22.40 2.97 5.21
C ARG A 18 22.19 2.12 3.94
N ASP A 19 21.00 2.22 3.34
CA ASP A 19 20.68 1.90 1.94
C ASP A 19 19.37 2.64 1.60
N THR A 20 19.45 3.72 0.80
CA THR A 20 18.36 4.72 0.68
C THR A 20 17.67 4.71 -0.69
N ALA A 21 16.33 4.60 -0.67
CA ALA A 21 15.45 5.09 -1.73
C ALA A 21 15.12 6.58 -1.48
N ASN A 22 14.53 7.29 -2.44
CA ASN A 22 14.37 8.75 -2.39
C ASN A 22 13.57 9.24 -1.16
N GLU A 23 12.57 8.48 -0.72
CA GLU A 23 11.62 8.87 0.33
C GLU A 23 12.24 8.86 1.74
N SER A 24 13.22 7.99 1.99
CA SER A 24 13.88 7.81 3.29
C SER A 24 15.29 8.38 3.35
N ARG A 25 15.80 8.89 2.22
CA ARG A 25 17.14 9.46 2.09
C ARG A 25 17.42 10.53 3.14
N GLN A 26 16.42 11.36 3.45
CA GLN A 26 16.52 12.42 4.46
C GLN A 26 16.60 11.88 5.90
N LEU A 27 16.04 10.71 6.16
CA LEU A 27 16.03 10.09 7.49
C LEU A 27 17.25 9.21 7.74
N GLY A 28 18.02 8.87 6.69
CA GLY A 28 19.16 7.95 6.79
C GLY A 28 18.75 6.53 7.19
N ILE A 29 17.50 6.17 6.93
CA ILE A 29 16.91 4.89 7.32
C ILE A 29 16.94 3.92 6.15
N LYS A 30 17.18 2.63 6.45
CA LYS A 30 17.13 1.55 5.47
C LYS A 30 15.75 1.50 4.82
N THR A 31 15.71 1.34 3.50
CA THR A 31 14.45 1.24 2.79
C THR A 31 14.38 0.07 1.86
N MET A 32 13.27 -0.64 1.98
CA MET A 32 12.93 -1.82 1.21
C MET A 32 11.56 -1.60 0.58
N PHE A 33 11.19 -2.43 -0.38
CA PHE A 33 9.82 -2.45 -0.86
C PHE A 33 9.42 -3.88 -1.19
N CYS A 34 8.14 -4.18 -1.00
CA CYS A 34 7.56 -5.42 -1.44
C CYS A 34 7.06 -5.28 -2.88
N GLU A 35 7.22 -6.33 -3.68
CA GLU A 35 6.65 -6.44 -5.03
C GLU A 35 5.68 -7.61 -5.07
N ARG A 36 4.63 -7.55 -5.89
CA ARG A 36 3.77 -8.71 -6.11
C ARG A 36 4.43 -9.68 -7.08
N VAL A 37 4.61 -10.91 -6.63
CA VAL A 37 5.08 -12.06 -7.40
C VAL A 37 4.00 -13.12 -7.32
N ASN A 38 3.48 -13.55 -8.47
CA ASN A 38 2.39 -14.54 -8.55
C ASN A 38 1.17 -14.17 -7.66
N GLY A 39 0.89 -12.87 -7.52
CA GLY A 39 -0.23 -12.36 -6.72
C GLY A 39 0.02 -12.22 -5.22
N LYS A 40 1.22 -12.51 -4.71
CA LYS A 40 1.59 -12.32 -3.30
C LYS A 40 2.71 -11.30 -3.16
N PHE A 41 2.72 -10.53 -2.07
CA PHE A 41 3.84 -9.65 -1.77
C PHE A 41 5.06 -10.45 -1.32
N GLU A 42 6.21 -10.12 -1.91
CA GLU A 42 7.51 -10.69 -1.57
C GLU A 42 8.57 -9.58 -1.48
N LEU A 43 9.53 -9.74 -0.57
CA LEU A 43 10.76 -8.94 -0.56
C LEU A 43 11.68 -9.40 -1.68
N ARG A 44 12.14 -8.46 -2.51
CA ARG A 44 13.06 -8.77 -3.62
C ARG A 44 14.43 -8.12 -3.41
N ARG A 45 15.35 -8.38 -4.35
CA ARG A 45 16.66 -7.70 -4.47
C ARG A 45 17.60 -7.88 -3.27
N GLY A 46 17.45 -8.99 -2.53
CA GLY A 46 18.32 -9.31 -1.40
C GLY A 46 18.03 -8.51 -0.13
N PHE A 47 16.89 -7.83 -0.06
CA PHE A 47 16.43 -7.23 1.18
C PHE A 47 16.27 -8.31 2.25
N LYS A 48 16.77 -8.02 3.45
CA LYS A 48 16.65 -8.87 4.63
C LYS A 48 16.09 -8.07 5.78
N ILE A 49 15.13 -8.63 6.49
CA ILE A 49 14.63 -8.06 7.73
C ILE A 49 15.28 -8.82 8.88
N LYS A 50 15.84 -8.09 9.85
CA LYS A 50 16.36 -8.75 11.07
C LYS A 50 15.19 -9.12 11.96
N LYS A 51 15.31 -10.24 12.68
CA LYS A 51 14.30 -10.65 13.66
C LYS A 51 14.05 -9.53 14.68
N GLY A 52 12.79 -9.13 14.85
CA GLY A 52 12.35 -8.06 15.74
C GLY A 52 12.61 -6.64 15.21
N GLU A 53 13.09 -6.49 13.97
CA GLU A 53 13.31 -5.18 13.38
C GLU A 53 11.99 -4.41 13.26
N LYS A 54 11.97 -3.19 13.79
CA LYS A 54 10.78 -2.33 13.72
C LYS A 54 10.63 -1.77 12.32
N ILE A 55 9.44 -1.88 11.78
CA ILE A 55 9.11 -1.47 10.42
C ILE A 55 8.01 -0.41 10.44
N LEU A 56 8.26 0.69 9.75
CA LEU A 56 7.24 1.67 9.37
C LEU A 56 6.87 1.41 7.90
N LEU A 57 5.59 1.15 7.66
CA LEU A 57 5.05 1.04 6.30
C LEU A 57 4.80 2.44 5.74
N ILE A 58 5.17 2.68 4.49
CA ILE A 58 4.82 3.92 3.77
C ILE A 58 4.09 3.56 2.47
N GLU A 59 2.93 4.18 2.27
CA GLU A 59 2.15 4.11 1.03
C GLU A 59 1.75 5.51 0.53
N ASP A 60 1.57 5.66 -0.78
CA ASP A 60 1.07 6.93 -1.32
C ASP A 60 -0.39 7.16 -0.91
N VAL A 61 -1.25 6.15 -1.12
CA VAL A 61 -2.69 6.23 -0.89
C VAL A 61 -3.21 4.96 -0.24
N ILE A 62 -3.66 5.08 1.01
CA ILE A 62 -4.42 4.01 1.68
C ILE A 62 -5.87 4.09 1.21
N THR A 63 -6.35 2.97 0.67
CA THR A 63 -7.72 2.83 0.17
C THR A 63 -8.52 1.96 1.12
N THR A 64 -8.56 0.65 0.89
CA THR A 64 -9.22 -0.32 1.77
C THR A 64 -8.27 -0.95 2.79
N GLY A 65 -6.99 -0.53 2.85
CA GLY A 65 -5.97 -1.16 3.71
C GLY A 65 -5.58 -2.61 3.37
N LYS A 66 -6.10 -3.20 2.27
CA LYS A 66 -5.79 -4.60 1.91
C LYS A 66 -4.33 -4.79 1.53
N SER A 67 -3.76 -3.89 0.73
CA SER A 67 -2.34 -3.92 0.38
C SER A 67 -1.46 -3.80 1.62
N SER A 68 -1.82 -2.89 2.55
CA SER A 68 -1.14 -2.73 3.83
C SER A 68 -1.09 -4.04 4.61
N LEU A 69 -2.23 -4.74 4.78
CA LEU A 69 -2.28 -6.03 5.49
C LEU A 69 -1.44 -7.13 4.81
N GLU A 70 -1.38 -7.15 3.48
CA GLU A 70 -0.51 -8.10 2.78
C GLU A 70 0.97 -7.74 2.94
N ALA A 71 1.32 -6.46 2.97
CA ALA A 71 2.67 -6.00 3.24
C ALA A 71 3.11 -6.30 4.68
N VAL A 72 2.20 -6.19 5.65
CA VAL A 72 2.42 -6.62 7.05
C VAL A 72 2.77 -8.10 7.10
N LYS A 73 1.95 -8.95 6.46
CA LYS A 73 2.21 -10.39 6.40
C LYS A 73 3.58 -10.70 5.79
N CYS A 74 3.95 -9.99 4.73
CA CYS A 74 5.26 -10.13 4.11
C CYS A 74 6.40 -9.73 5.07
N ALA A 75 6.29 -8.57 5.73
CA ALA A 75 7.34 -8.06 6.61
C ALA A 75 7.48 -8.89 7.90
N GLU A 76 6.36 -9.29 8.52
CA GLU A 76 6.35 -10.10 9.73
C GLU A 76 6.72 -11.57 9.46
N GLY A 77 6.39 -12.10 8.29
CA GLY A 77 6.84 -13.41 7.83
C GLY A 77 8.36 -13.52 7.73
N GLU A 78 9.03 -12.39 7.46
CA GLU A 78 10.49 -12.26 7.42
C GLU A 78 11.10 -11.89 8.79
N GLY A 79 10.28 -11.91 9.85
CA GLY A 79 10.69 -11.65 11.23
C GLY A 79 10.66 -10.19 11.67
N GLY A 80 10.15 -9.29 10.84
CA GLY A 80 9.93 -7.88 11.20
C GLY A 80 8.78 -7.69 12.18
N LYS A 81 8.67 -6.48 12.71
CA LYS A 81 7.53 -6.03 13.52
C LYS A 81 7.02 -4.70 12.96
N VAL A 82 5.85 -4.72 12.33
CA VAL A 82 5.21 -3.48 11.87
C VAL A 82 4.71 -2.70 13.08
N ILE A 83 5.14 -1.45 13.22
CA ILE A 83 4.79 -0.60 14.37
C ILE A 83 3.79 0.50 14.03
N ALA A 84 3.72 0.90 12.75
CA ALA A 84 2.82 1.93 12.24
C ALA A 84 2.82 1.89 10.70
N GLU A 85 1.88 2.61 10.11
CA GLU A 85 1.85 2.93 8.69
C GLU A 85 1.66 4.44 8.49
N ALA A 86 2.34 5.01 7.50
CA ALA A 86 2.13 6.39 7.11
C ALA A 86 1.75 6.50 5.63
N SER A 87 0.94 7.50 5.31
CA SER A 87 0.56 7.79 3.92
C SER A 87 0.40 9.25 3.60
N LEU A 88 0.44 9.60 2.31
CA LEU A 88 0.06 10.95 1.89
C LEU A 88 -1.45 11.13 1.95
N ILE A 89 -2.20 10.14 1.47
CA ILE A 89 -3.66 10.19 1.46
C ILE A 89 -4.21 8.92 2.11
N LYS A 90 -5.23 9.09 2.94
CA LYS A 90 -6.09 8.01 3.41
C LYS A 90 -7.52 8.30 2.96
N ARG A 91 -8.05 7.46 2.09
CA ARG A 91 -9.46 7.48 1.71
C ARG A 91 -10.28 6.66 2.70
N ASN A 92 -11.61 6.80 2.63
CA ASN A 92 -12.54 5.97 3.40
C ASN A 92 -12.13 4.49 3.37
N SER A 93 -11.70 4.00 4.53
CA SER A 93 -11.34 2.61 4.76
C SER A 93 -12.18 2.11 5.92
N GLU A 94 -12.99 1.09 5.67
CA GLU A 94 -13.67 0.34 6.74
C GLU A 94 -12.70 -0.61 7.46
N THR A 95 -11.55 -0.90 6.82
CA THR A 95 -10.58 -1.83 7.37
C THR A 95 -9.80 -1.14 8.49
N LYS A 96 -9.97 -1.66 9.71
CA LYS A 96 -9.15 -1.31 10.87
C LYS A 96 -7.80 -2.01 10.74
N LEU A 97 -6.74 -1.21 10.64
CA LEU A 97 -5.37 -1.70 10.66
C LEU A 97 -4.94 -1.92 12.13
N PRO A 98 -4.16 -2.97 12.43
CA PRO A 98 -3.83 -3.36 13.80
C PRO A 98 -2.73 -2.48 14.45
N PHE A 99 -2.41 -1.34 13.84
CA PHE A 99 -1.36 -0.42 14.26
C PHE A 99 -1.78 1.03 13.97
N PRO A 100 -1.11 2.02 14.58
CA PRO A 100 -1.35 3.43 14.27
C PRO A 100 -1.14 3.75 12.79
N VAL A 101 -2.05 4.55 12.24
CA VAL A 101 -1.98 5.06 10.86
C VAL A 101 -1.83 6.57 10.91
N ILE A 102 -0.83 7.10 10.21
CA ILE A 102 -0.53 8.53 10.15
C ILE A 102 -0.65 8.99 8.69
N SER A 103 -1.72 9.70 8.35
CA SER A 103 -1.90 10.25 7.00
C SER A 103 -1.74 11.75 6.96
N LEU A 104 -1.15 12.29 5.89
CA LEU A 104 -1.08 13.74 5.69
C LEU A 104 -2.49 14.34 5.47
N ILE A 105 -3.33 13.66 4.68
CA ILE A 105 -4.73 14.06 4.44
C ILE A 105 -5.65 12.86 4.54
N GLU A 106 -6.79 13.04 5.21
CA GLU A 106 -7.92 12.11 5.16
C GLU A 106 -9.02 12.64 4.24
N LEU A 107 -9.42 11.84 3.25
CA LEU A 107 -10.47 12.19 2.30
C LEU A 107 -11.70 11.28 2.49
N ASN A 108 -12.81 11.90 2.84
CA ASN A 108 -14.11 11.24 2.88
C ASN A 108 -14.75 11.31 1.48
N ILE A 109 -14.64 10.21 0.73
CA ILE A 109 -15.19 10.09 -0.63
C ILE A 109 -16.34 9.10 -0.58
N GLN A 110 -17.55 9.56 -0.96
CA GLN A 110 -18.71 8.69 -1.04
C GLN A 110 -18.53 7.66 -2.15
N ASN A 111 -18.73 6.39 -1.80
CA ASN A 111 -18.86 5.31 -2.77
C ASN A 111 -20.35 5.01 -2.91
N TYR A 112 -20.84 4.95 -4.13
CA TYR A 112 -22.22 4.58 -4.42
C TYR A 112 -22.26 3.16 -4.96
N SER A 113 -23.23 2.36 -4.52
CA SER A 113 -23.62 1.15 -5.23
C SER A 113 -24.35 1.51 -6.53
N GLU A 114 -24.61 0.51 -7.39
CA GLU A 114 -25.39 0.74 -8.63
C GLU A 114 -26.80 1.27 -8.32
N GLU A 115 -27.39 0.80 -7.22
CA GLU A 115 -28.72 1.18 -6.75
C GLU A 115 -28.73 2.58 -6.13
N GLU A 116 -27.66 2.97 -5.44
CA GLU A 116 -27.56 4.24 -4.70
C GLU A 116 -26.97 5.40 -5.52
N LEU A 117 -26.59 5.16 -6.78
CA LEU A 117 -25.94 6.16 -7.62
C LEU A 117 -26.92 7.29 -8.01
N PRO A 118 -26.62 8.56 -7.66
CA PRO A 118 -27.42 9.73 -8.04
C PRO A 118 -27.68 9.82 -9.55
N SER A 119 -28.88 10.28 -9.91
CA SER A 119 -29.33 10.42 -11.30
C SER A 119 -28.41 11.32 -12.14
N GLU A 120 -27.80 12.32 -11.52
CA GLU A 120 -26.87 13.25 -12.15
C GLU A 120 -25.54 12.55 -12.50
N LEU A 121 -25.07 11.66 -11.61
CA LEU A 121 -23.84 10.89 -11.85
C LEU A 121 -24.03 9.78 -12.87
N LYS A 122 -25.23 9.19 -12.97
CA LYS A 122 -25.60 8.19 -14.01
C LYS A 122 -25.46 8.73 -15.43
N GLN A 123 -25.58 10.05 -15.62
CA GLN A 123 -25.50 10.71 -16.92
C GLN A 123 -24.07 11.02 -17.36
N LEU A 124 -23.10 10.92 -16.44
CA LEU A 124 -21.70 11.18 -16.76
C LEU A 124 -21.07 9.97 -17.47
N PRO A 125 -20.27 10.18 -18.52
CA PRO A 125 -19.60 9.09 -19.20
C PRO A 125 -18.62 8.39 -18.26
N ILE A 126 -18.71 7.06 -18.19
CA ILE A 126 -17.81 6.26 -17.37
C ILE A 126 -16.40 6.34 -17.97
N THR A 127 -15.48 6.89 -17.21
CA THR A 127 -14.05 6.84 -17.53
C THR A 127 -13.35 5.92 -16.55
N LYS A 128 -12.52 5.02 -17.07
CA LYS A 128 -11.70 4.11 -16.25
C LYS A 128 -10.27 4.62 -16.18
N PRO A 129 -9.85 5.26 -15.07
CA PRO A 129 -8.45 5.60 -14.86
C PRO A 129 -7.63 4.35 -14.49
N GLY A 130 -6.48 4.17 -15.14
CA GLY A 130 -5.49 3.16 -14.77
C GLY A 130 -5.42 1.91 -15.66
N SER A 131 -4.34 1.14 -15.51
CA SER A 131 -3.92 0.08 -16.45
C SER A 131 -4.53 -1.31 -16.21
N ARG A 132 -5.38 -1.50 -15.19
CA ARG A 132 -5.94 -2.82 -14.85
C ARG A 132 -7.21 -3.09 -15.64
N GLU A 133 -7.21 -4.02 -16.59
CA GLU A 133 -8.45 -4.51 -17.19
C GLU A 133 -9.25 -5.34 -16.18
N TYR A 134 -10.41 -4.80 -15.78
CA TYR A 134 -11.47 -5.61 -15.21
C TYR A 134 -12.34 -6.00 -16.39
N LEU A 135 -12.45 -7.31 -16.65
CA LEU A 135 -13.34 -7.84 -17.65
C LEU A 135 -14.74 -7.28 -17.36
N THR A 136 -15.26 -6.50 -18.32
CA THR A 136 -16.70 -6.28 -18.44
C THR A 136 -17.36 -7.66 -18.39
N LYS A 137 -18.20 -7.88 -17.38
CA LYS A 137 -19.18 -8.96 -17.46
C LYS A 137 -20.18 -8.65 -18.56
#